data_AF-A0A427QUP4-F1
#
_entry.id   AF-A0A427QUP4-F1
#
_cell.length_a   1.000
_cell.length_b   1.000
_cell.length_c   1.000
_cell.angle_alpha   90.00
_cell.angle_beta   90.00
_cell.angle_gamma   90.00
#
_symmetry.space_group_name_H-M   'P 1'
#
loop_
_entity.id
_entity.type
_entity.pdbx_description
1 polymer ?
#
loop_
_entity_poly.entity_id
_entity_poly.type
_entity_poly.pdbx_seq_one_letter_code
_entity_poly.pdbx_strand_id
1 'polypeptide(L)'
;GELWNLAEKTENRKDARTAREWVIALPDELDADQRKDLAKDFARSLVDRYDVIADLAIHEPSKGGNDKNHHAHIMLTTRKAELDTDNKLTLTTKTDIELSNAKRKSLGMGTTQEDIKQIRETWADLANYALEKVGHSEKIDHRSYADQNNGLQATIHEGSKVTQLRRQGIDTEISRFNDNVKQQNTQQLHQQKQQKESVLQRGLNRVDQGFDQWQKNQESKRLELERQAEMKRQQELDKQRAEQALRKASQKLGRGGMSL
;
A
#
# COMPACT_ATOMS: atom_id res chain seq x y z
N GLY A 1 -37.32 7.12 12.78
CA GLY A 1 -38.58 6.49 12.34
C GLY A 1 -39.14 7.10 11.07
N GLU A 2 -39.12 8.43 10.90
CA GLU A 2 -39.83 9.09 9.79
C GLU A 2 -39.20 8.91 8.40
N LEU A 3 -37.87 8.84 8.31
CA LEU A 3 -37.16 8.66 7.03
C LEU A 3 -37.56 7.37 6.31
N TRP A 4 -37.52 6.24 6.99
CA TRP A 4 -37.78 4.94 6.37
C TRP A 4 -39.25 4.78 6.00
N ASN A 5 -40.17 5.33 6.79
CA ASN A 5 -41.58 5.43 6.41
C ASN A 5 -41.77 6.26 5.12
N LEU A 6 -41.01 7.35 4.95
CA LEU A 6 -41.02 8.15 3.72
C LEU A 6 -40.45 7.35 2.54
N ALA A 7 -39.34 6.63 2.73
CA ALA A 7 -38.73 5.80 1.70
C ALA A 7 -39.70 4.71 1.21
N GLU A 8 -40.35 4.00 2.12
CA GLU A 8 -41.38 2.99 1.80
C GLU A 8 -42.57 3.61 1.06
N LYS A 9 -43.10 4.73 1.55
CA LYS A 9 -44.24 5.43 0.94
C LYS A 9 -43.93 5.98 -0.46
N THR A 10 -42.67 6.33 -0.74
CA THR A 10 -42.26 6.89 -2.03
C THR A 10 -42.18 5.83 -3.12
N GLU A 11 -41.99 4.56 -2.75
CA GLU A 11 -42.02 3.46 -3.70
C GLU A 11 -43.46 3.01 -4.00
N ASN A 12 -43.77 2.80 -5.28
CA ASN A 12 -45.15 2.60 -5.76
C ASN A 12 -45.43 1.17 -6.24
N ARG A 13 -44.50 0.23 -6.05
CA ARG A 13 -44.66 -1.18 -6.43
C ARG A 13 -44.47 -2.07 -5.22
N LYS A 14 -45.24 -3.16 -5.16
CA LYS A 14 -45.15 -4.17 -4.10
C LYS A 14 -43.78 -4.88 -4.02
N ASP A 15 -43.02 -4.86 -5.11
CA ASP A 15 -41.70 -5.48 -5.27
C ASP A 15 -40.57 -4.44 -5.29
N ALA A 16 -40.85 -3.20 -4.87
CA ALA A 16 -39.87 -2.14 -4.90
C ALA A 16 -38.79 -2.31 -3.82
N ARG A 17 -37.57 -1.88 -4.17
CA ARG A 17 -36.47 -1.75 -3.21
C ARG A 17 -36.62 -0.43 -2.47
N THR A 18 -36.75 -0.50 -1.15
CA THR A 18 -36.96 0.66 -0.25
C THR A 18 -35.65 1.22 0.30
N ALA A 19 -34.60 0.38 0.37
CA ALA A 19 -33.26 0.78 0.80
C ALA A 19 -32.18 -0.02 0.07
N ARG A 20 -30.97 0.53 0.01
CA ARG A 20 -29.74 -0.21 -0.33
C ARG A 20 -28.86 -0.29 0.89
N GLU A 21 -28.47 -1.50 1.26
CA GLU A 21 -27.53 -1.72 2.36
C GLU A 21 -26.12 -1.99 1.83
N TRP A 22 -25.14 -1.35 2.47
CA TRP A 22 -23.72 -1.68 2.36
C TRP A 22 -23.24 -2.20 3.70
N VAL A 23 -22.60 -3.37 3.69
CA VAL A 23 -21.94 -3.92 4.87
C VAL A 23 -20.44 -3.89 4.65
N ILE A 24 -19.72 -3.18 5.53
CA ILE A 24 -18.25 -3.04 5.48
C ILE A 24 -17.63 -3.72 6.70
N ALA A 25 -16.54 -4.45 6.48
CA ALA A 25 -15.70 -4.97 7.56
C ALA A 25 -14.74 -3.87 7.99
N LEU A 26 -14.68 -3.58 9.29
CA LEU A 26 -13.80 -2.56 9.86
C LEU A 26 -12.51 -3.23 10.37
N PRO A 27 -11.32 -2.66 10.10
CA PRO A 27 -10.07 -3.26 10.59
C PRO A 27 -10.03 -3.34 12.12
N ASP A 28 -9.64 -4.50 12.63
CA ASP A 28 -9.53 -4.77 14.08
C ASP A 28 -8.37 -4.01 14.71
N GLU A 29 -7.37 -3.66 13.88
CA GLU A 29 -6.19 -2.86 14.22
C GLU A 29 -6.52 -1.42 14.64
N LEU A 30 -7.67 -0.90 14.19
CA LEU A 30 -8.14 0.45 14.53
C LEU A 30 -8.92 0.42 15.85
N ASP A 31 -8.79 1.44 16.68
CA ASP A 31 -9.63 1.57 17.88
C ASP A 31 -11.10 1.91 17.53
N ALA A 32 -11.97 1.96 18.55
CA ALA A 32 -13.39 2.19 18.34
C ALA A 32 -13.72 3.55 17.69
N ASP A 33 -13.00 4.62 18.06
CA ASP A 33 -13.23 5.96 17.52
C ASP A 33 -12.69 6.07 16.09
N GLN A 34 -11.53 5.49 15.81
CA GLN A 34 -10.96 5.41 14.47
C GLN A 34 -11.84 4.62 13.50
N ARG A 35 -12.39 3.49 13.95
CA ARG A 35 -13.36 2.70 13.18
C ARG A 35 -14.64 3.49 12.89
N LYS A 36 -15.11 4.25 13.87
CA LYS A 36 -16.28 5.12 13.72
C LYS A 36 -16.03 6.22 12.70
N ASP A 37 -14.88 6.88 12.76
CA ASP A 37 -14.53 7.93 11.79
C ASP A 37 -14.38 7.35 10.38
N LEU A 38 -13.70 6.21 10.22
CA LEU A 38 -13.59 5.49 8.94
C LEU A 38 -14.96 5.14 8.35
N ALA A 39 -15.87 4.59 9.17
CA ALA A 39 -17.22 4.25 8.72
C ALA A 39 -18.02 5.49 8.30
N LYS A 40 -17.87 6.60 9.03
CA LYS A 40 -18.53 7.88 8.70
C LYS A 40 -17.98 8.48 7.41
N ASP A 41 -16.68 8.43 7.19
CA ASP A 41 -16.06 8.95 5.96
C ASP A 41 -16.48 8.13 4.75
N PHE A 42 -16.56 6.80 4.87
CA PHE A 42 -17.10 5.98 3.81
C PHE A 42 -18.60 6.25 3.56
N ALA A 43 -19.41 6.37 4.60
CA ALA A 43 -20.83 6.72 4.46
C ALA A 43 -21.02 8.08 3.78
N ARG A 44 -20.21 9.09 4.14
CA ARG A 44 -20.19 10.41 3.48
C ARG A 44 -19.87 10.28 2.00
N SER A 45 -18.85 9.48 1.63
CA SER A 45 -18.52 9.28 0.22
C SER A 45 -19.69 8.72 -0.61
N LEU A 46 -20.55 7.89 0.00
CA LEU A 46 -21.76 7.37 -0.64
C LEU A 46 -22.88 8.41 -0.71
N VAL A 47 -23.06 9.18 0.36
CA VAL A 47 -24.01 10.30 0.41
C VAL A 47 -23.68 11.33 -0.67
N ASP A 48 -22.45 11.80 -0.72
CA ASP A 48 -22.00 12.82 -1.66
C ASP A 48 -22.05 12.32 -3.11
N ARG A 49 -21.77 11.04 -3.34
CA ARG A 49 -21.81 10.45 -4.69
C ARG A 49 -23.23 10.30 -5.23
N TYR A 50 -24.21 10.03 -4.37
CA TYR A 50 -25.56 9.64 -4.79
C TYR A 50 -26.67 10.62 -4.38
N ASP A 51 -26.34 11.71 -3.68
CA ASP A 51 -27.28 12.67 -3.12
C ASP A 51 -28.34 12.00 -2.20
N VAL A 52 -27.91 11.05 -1.35
CA VAL A 52 -28.81 10.22 -0.52
C VAL A 52 -28.71 10.53 0.95
N ILE A 53 -29.66 10.01 1.74
CA ILE A 53 -29.48 9.91 3.19
C ILE A 53 -28.95 8.52 3.53
N ALA A 54 -27.99 8.47 4.46
CA ALA A 54 -27.42 7.26 5.01
C ALA A 54 -27.77 7.11 6.51
N ASP A 55 -28.15 5.89 6.89
CA ASP A 55 -28.24 5.45 8.29
C ASP A 55 -27.08 4.48 8.56
N LEU A 56 -26.27 4.75 9.58
CA LEU A 56 -25.02 4.05 9.88
C LEU A 56 -25.10 3.39 11.26
N ALA A 57 -24.97 2.08 11.29
CA ALA A 57 -24.87 1.28 12.52
C ALA A 57 -23.54 0.52 12.55
N ILE A 58 -22.79 0.63 13.65
CA ILE A 58 -21.53 -0.07 13.86
C ILE A 58 -21.75 -1.18 14.87
N HIS A 59 -21.31 -2.39 14.55
CA HIS A 59 -21.41 -3.56 15.40
C HIS A 59 -20.03 -4.02 15.88
N GLU A 60 -19.99 -4.36 17.16
CA GLU A 60 -18.89 -5.09 17.76
C GLU A 60 -19.04 -6.59 17.49
N PRO A 61 -17.92 -7.34 17.54
CA PRO A 61 -17.92 -8.79 17.52
C PRO A 61 -18.93 -9.39 18.49
N SER A 62 -19.73 -10.36 18.02
CA SER A 62 -20.68 -11.06 18.88
C SER A 62 -19.97 -12.02 19.85
N LYS A 63 -20.50 -12.15 21.07
CA LYS A 63 -20.05 -13.18 22.02
C LYS A 63 -20.25 -14.57 21.42
N GLY A 64 -19.16 -15.30 21.16
CA GLY A 64 -19.16 -16.61 20.49
C GLY A 64 -18.92 -16.57 18.97
N GLY A 65 -18.62 -15.39 18.41
CA GLY A 65 -18.16 -15.17 17.05
C GLY A 65 -16.63 -15.11 16.93
N ASN A 66 -16.14 -14.59 15.81
CA ASN A 66 -14.74 -14.18 15.71
C ASN A 66 -14.61 -12.79 16.36
N ASP A 67 -13.82 -12.70 17.44
CA ASP A 67 -13.60 -11.50 18.26
C ASP A 67 -12.98 -10.32 17.48
N LYS A 68 -12.69 -10.48 16.19
CA LYS A 68 -12.13 -9.44 15.31
C LYS A 68 -13.10 -8.89 14.28
N ASN A 69 -14.33 -9.42 14.20
CA ASN A 69 -15.29 -9.07 13.15
C ASN A 69 -16.09 -7.80 13.46
N HIS A 70 -15.38 -6.67 13.58
CA HIS A 70 -16.01 -5.35 13.59
C HIS A 70 -16.58 -5.05 12.20
N HIS A 71 -17.83 -4.58 12.13
CA HIS A 71 -18.47 -4.25 10.86
C HIS A 71 -19.48 -3.13 11.02
N ALA A 72 -19.80 -2.46 9.91
CA ALA A 72 -20.85 -1.46 9.88
C ALA A 72 -21.86 -1.73 8.77
N HIS A 73 -23.12 -1.48 9.10
CA HIS A 73 -24.25 -1.44 8.16
C HIS A 73 -24.52 0.02 7.80
N ILE A 74 -24.56 0.31 6.50
CA ILE A 74 -24.88 1.62 5.95
C ILE A 74 -26.08 1.45 5.04
N MET A 75 -27.26 1.87 5.52
CA MET A 75 -28.48 1.86 4.73
C MET A 75 -28.67 3.21 4.03
N LEU A 76 -28.80 3.18 2.71
CA LEU A 76 -29.04 4.34 1.87
C LEU A 76 -30.49 4.35 1.38
N THR A 77 -31.07 5.54 1.24
CA THR A 77 -32.29 5.72 0.44
C THR A 77 -32.03 5.34 -1.02
N THR A 78 -33.02 4.76 -1.70
CA THR A 78 -32.92 4.41 -3.14
C THR A 78 -33.18 5.58 -4.08
N ARG A 79 -33.50 6.74 -3.50
CA ARG A 79 -33.81 7.99 -4.19
C ARG A 79 -32.99 9.13 -3.60
N LYS A 80 -32.73 10.13 -4.44
CA LYS A 80 -32.07 11.37 -4.04
C LYS A 80 -32.91 12.09 -2.98
N ALA A 81 -32.25 12.71 -2.02
CA ALA A 81 -32.85 13.42 -0.90
C ALA A 81 -32.66 14.92 -1.09
N GLU A 82 -33.76 15.66 -1.04
CA GLU A 82 -33.78 17.11 -1.23
C GLU A 82 -34.71 17.75 -0.18
N LEU A 83 -34.48 19.03 0.14
CA LEU A 83 -35.44 19.82 0.89
C LEU A 83 -36.35 20.56 -0.09
N ASP A 84 -37.66 20.48 0.13
CA ASP A 84 -38.61 21.29 -0.62
C ASP A 84 -38.58 22.76 -0.17
N THR A 85 -39.44 23.60 -0.76
CA THR A 85 -39.51 25.04 -0.48
C THR A 85 -39.88 25.36 0.98
N ASP A 86 -40.46 24.41 1.70
CA ASP A 86 -40.86 24.55 3.11
C ASP A 86 -39.81 23.90 4.06
N ASN A 87 -38.61 23.58 3.55
CA ASN A 87 -37.54 22.87 4.25
C ASN A 87 -37.93 21.47 4.74
N LYS A 88 -38.87 20.81 4.06
CA LYS A 88 -39.25 19.43 4.37
C LYS A 88 -38.47 18.46 3.50
N LEU A 89 -37.99 17.39 4.12
CA LEU A 89 -37.31 16.31 3.41
C LEU A 89 -38.25 15.63 2.41
N THR A 90 -37.79 15.52 1.17
CA THR A 90 -38.43 14.81 0.08
C THR A 90 -37.46 13.85 -0.60
N LEU A 91 -37.99 12.76 -1.16
CA LEU A 91 -37.23 11.80 -1.95
C LEU A 91 -37.65 11.90 -3.41
N THR A 92 -36.71 12.21 -4.30
CA THR A 92 -37.00 12.59 -5.68
C THR A 92 -36.78 11.41 -6.65
N THR A 93 -35.82 11.53 -7.56
CA THR A 93 -35.52 10.53 -8.58
C THR A 93 -34.73 9.36 -7.98
N LYS A 94 -34.79 8.18 -8.64
CA LYS A 94 -33.95 7.05 -8.24
C LYS A 94 -32.48 7.41 -8.44
N THR A 95 -31.64 6.95 -7.52
CA THR A 95 -30.20 7.15 -7.61
C THR A 95 -29.62 6.31 -8.74
N ASP A 96 -28.47 6.74 -9.26
CA ASP A 96 -27.84 6.11 -10.41
C ASP A 96 -27.56 4.62 -10.19
N ILE A 97 -27.16 4.22 -8.98
CA ILE A 97 -26.89 2.83 -8.60
C ILE A 97 -28.15 1.94 -8.58
N GLU A 98 -29.34 2.55 -8.52
CA GLU A 98 -30.64 1.87 -8.56
C GLU A 98 -31.20 1.71 -9.98
N LEU A 99 -30.60 2.37 -10.97
CA LEU A 99 -31.00 2.25 -12.36
C LEU A 99 -30.54 0.92 -12.96
N SER A 100 -31.36 0.36 -13.86
CA SER A 100 -30.96 -0.83 -14.62
C SER A 100 -29.82 -0.50 -15.57
N ASN A 101 -28.94 -1.47 -15.86
CA ASN A 101 -27.86 -1.28 -16.84
C ASN A 101 -28.38 -0.86 -18.22
N ALA A 102 -29.58 -1.29 -18.62
CA ALA A 102 -30.21 -0.84 -19.86
C ALA A 102 -30.55 0.66 -19.84
N LYS A 103 -31.09 1.16 -18.71
CA LYS A 103 -31.36 2.60 -18.54
C LYS A 103 -30.09 3.41 -18.42
N ARG A 104 -29.09 2.93 -17.69
CA ARG A 104 -27.77 3.56 -17.57
C ARG A 104 -27.10 3.71 -18.94
N LYS A 105 -27.13 2.64 -19.76
CA LYS A 105 -26.63 2.67 -21.13
C LYS A 105 -27.32 3.73 -22.00
N SER A 106 -28.64 3.88 -21.90
CA SER A 106 -29.36 4.92 -22.67
C SER A 106 -29.09 6.35 -22.19
N LEU A 107 -28.55 6.51 -20.98
CA LEU A 107 -28.06 7.78 -20.44
C LEU A 107 -26.55 8.00 -20.67
N GLY A 108 -25.86 7.11 -21.40
CA GLY A 108 -24.42 7.22 -21.63
C GLY A 108 -23.55 6.93 -20.40
N MET A 109 -24.10 6.23 -19.41
CA MET A 109 -23.40 5.92 -18.16
C MET A 109 -22.74 4.53 -18.21
N GLY A 110 -21.72 4.33 -17.38
CA GLY A 110 -21.15 3.01 -17.10
C GLY A 110 -22.12 2.06 -16.40
N THR A 111 -21.72 0.82 -16.20
CA THR A 111 -22.55 -0.20 -15.55
C THR A 111 -22.58 -0.07 -14.02
N THR A 112 -23.59 -0.64 -13.37
CA THR A 112 -23.62 -0.77 -11.91
C THR A 112 -22.41 -1.55 -11.38
N GLN A 113 -21.89 -2.51 -12.15
CA GLN A 113 -20.71 -3.29 -11.78
C GLN A 113 -19.44 -2.43 -11.73
N GLU A 114 -19.30 -1.46 -12.63
CA GLU A 114 -18.20 -0.50 -12.61
C GLU A 114 -18.30 0.43 -11.39
N ASP A 115 -19.50 0.92 -11.06
CA ASP A 115 -19.73 1.68 -9.82
C ASP A 115 -19.34 0.86 -8.59
N ILE A 116 -19.75 -0.40 -8.51
CA ILE A 116 -19.39 -1.28 -7.39
C ILE A 116 -17.87 -1.44 -7.27
N LYS A 117 -17.13 -1.58 -8.39
CA LYS A 117 -15.67 -1.65 -8.36
C LYS A 117 -15.06 -0.37 -7.80
N GLN A 118 -15.51 0.79 -8.26
CA GLN A 118 -15.04 2.09 -7.77
C GLN A 118 -15.38 2.33 -6.29
N ILE A 119 -16.55 1.89 -5.84
CA ILE A 119 -16.94 1.97 -4.41
C ILE A 119 -16.03 1.08 -3.56
N ARG A 120 -15.72 -0.14 -4.03
CA ARG A 120 -14.79 -1.03 -3.32
C ARG A 120 -13.37 -0.47 -3.29
N GLU A 121 -12.93 0.20 -4.35
CA GLU A 121 -11.67 0.93 -4.40
C GLU A 121 -11.66 2.08 -3.39
N THR A 122 -12.70 2.92 -3.40
CA THR A 122 -12.87 4.02 -2.42
C THR A 122 -12.81 3.51 -0.98
N TRP A 123 -13.50 2.39 -0.69
CA TRP A 123 -13.42 1.74 0.62
C TRP A 123 -12.00 1.32 0.98
N ALA A 124 -11.30 0.63 0.07
CA ALA A 124 -9.93 0.19 0.31
C ALA A 124 -8.99 1.37 0.56
N ASP A 125 -9.11 2.45 -0.21
CA ASP A 125 -8.27 3.65 -0.06
C ASP A 125 -8.48 4.33 1.31
N LEU A 126 -9.74 4.52 1.72
CA LEU A 126 -10.07 5.08 3.02
C LEU A 126 -9.55 4.21 4.18
N ALA A 127 -9.77 2.89 4.09
CA ALA A 127 -9.32 1.96 5.12
C ALA A 127 -7.78 1.91 5.19
N ASN A 128 -7.10 1.90 4.04
CA ASN A 128 -5.64 1.91 3.95
C ASN A 128 -5.03 3.19 4.49
N TYR A 129 -5.68 4.32 4.28
CA TYR A 129 -5.27 5.61 4.83
C TYR A 129 -5.44 5.64 6.36
N ALA A 130 -6.55 5.10 6.88
CA ALA A 130 -6.76 4.98 8.31
C ALA A 130 -5.72 4.07 8.99
N LEU A 131 -5.43 2.90 8.38
CA LEU A 131 -4.40 1.98 8.85
C LEU A 131 -3.00 2.61 8.85
N GLU A 132 -2.66 3.35 7.79
CA GLU A 132 -1.35 4.00 7.70
C GLU A 132 -1.16 5.09 8.75
N LYS A 133 -2.21 5.85 9.08
CA LYS A 133 -2.18 6.88 10.14
C LYS A 133 -1.80 6.34 11.51
N VAL A 134 -2.13 5.08 11.79
CA VAL A 134 -1.83 4.42 13.07
C VAL A 134 -0.58 3.53 12.99
N GLY A 135 0.15 3.57 11.88
CA GLY A 135 1.44 2.90 11.70
C GLY A 135 1.35 1.47 11.14
N HIS A 136 0.19 1.03 10.64
CA HIS A 136 0.07 -0.26 9.98
C HIS A 136 0.51 -0.18 8.52
N SER A 137 1.36 -1.14 8.12
CA SER A 137 1.94 -1.20 6.77
C SER A 137 1.15 -2.11 5.83
N GLU A 138 0.30 -2.95 6.39
CA GLU A 138 -0.63 -3.83 5.71
C GLU A 138 -1.64 -3.00 4.90
N LYS A 139 -1.96 -3.49 3.70
CA LYS A 139 -2.90 -2.83 2.79
C LYS A 139 -3.99 -3.79 2.36
N ILE A 140 -5.21 -3.27 2.36
CA ILE A 140 -6.40 -3.89 1.79
C ILE A 140 -6.40 -3.59 0.29
N ASP A 141 -6.61 -4.63 -0.52
CA ASP A 141 -6.81 -4.49 -1.96
C ASP A 141 -8.23 -4.94 -2.32
N HIS A 142 -8.94 -4.10 -3.06
CA HIS A 142 -10.34 -4.33 -3.41
C HIS A 142 -10.52 -5.39 -4.51
N ARG A 143 -9.45 -5.67 -5.26
CA ARG A 143 -9.41 -6.57 -6.41
C ARG A 143 -9.25 -8.03 -5.97
N SER A 144 -9.66 -8.95 -6.83
CA SER A 144 -9.43 -10.38 -6.59
C SER A 144 -7.94 -10.72 -6.65
N TYR A 145 -7.52 -11.84 -6.05
CA TYR A 145 -6.13 -12.32 -6.18
C TYR A 145 -5.72 -12.54 -7.65
N ALA A 146 -6.66 -12.97 -8.49
CA ALA A 146 -6.44 -13.11 -9.93
C ALA A 146 -6.16 -11.74 -10.59
N ASP A 147 -6.97 -10.73 -10.30
CA ASP A 147 -6.79 -9.37 -10.85
C ASP A 147 -5.52 -8.68 -10.31
N GLN A 148 -5.07 -9.04 -9.11
CA GLN A 148 -3.79 -8.60 -8.55
C GLN A 148 -2.58 -9.29 -9.20
N ASN A 149 -2.79 -10.37 -9.95
CA ASN A 149 -1.73 -11.21 -10.53
C ASN A 149 -0.67 -11.65 -9.50
N ASN A 150 -1.08 -11.90 -8.26
CA ASN A 150 -0.18 -12.21 -7.15
C ASN A 150 0.11 -13.72 -6.99
N GLY A 151 -0.58 -14.56 -7.78
CA GLY A 151 -0.46 -16.01 -7.77
C GLY A 151 -1.07 -16.69 -6.54
N LEU A 152 -1.81 -15.96 -5.69
CA LEU A 152 -2.52 -16.53 -4.55
C LEU A 152 -3.82 -17.19 -4.99
N GLN A 153 -4.20 -18.26 -4.30
CA GLN A 153 -5.43 -18.97 -4.56
C GLN A 153 -6.58 -18.44 -3.71
N ALA A 154 -7.76 -18.26 -4.32
CA ALA A 154 -8.95 -17.83 -3.60
C ALA A 154 -9.61 -19.01 -2.86
N THR A 155 -10.18 -18.73 -1.69
CA THR A 155 -10.99 -19.68 -0.91
C THR A 155 -12.40 -19.82 -1.49
N ILE A 156 -13.07 -20.92 -1.17
CA ILE A 156 -14.50 -21.14 -1.47
C ILE A 156 -15.35 -20.53 -0.35
N HIS A 157 -16.47 -19.90 -0.70
CA HIS A 157 -17.42 -19.40 0.31
C HIS A 157 -18.03 -20.56 1.12
N GLU A 158 -17.83 -20.54 2.43
CA GLU A 158 -18.27 -21.62 3.32
C GLU A 158 -19.79 -21.65 3.50
N GLY A 159 -20.42 -20.49 3.58
CA GLY A 159 -21.83 -20.38 3.96
C GLY A 159 -22.08 -20.72 5.43
N SER A 160 -23.25 -20.34 5.93
CA SER A 160 -23.60 -20.44 7.35
C SER A 160 -23.52 -21.85 7.92
N LYS A 161 -23.96 -22.86 7.15
CA LYS A 161 -23.96 -24.27 7.58
C LYS A 161 -22.54 -24.82 7.81
N VAL A 162 -21.62 -24.56 6.87
CA VAL A 162 -20.22 -25.01 7.03
C VAL A 162 -19.55 -24.27 8.18
N THR A 163 -19.76 -22.96 8.29
CA THR A 163 -19.23 -22.18 9.42
C THR A 163 -19.76 -22.69 10.78
N GLN A 164 -21.04 -23.09 10.85
CA GLN A 164 -21.61 -23.67 12.07
C GLN A 164 -20.98 -25.02 12.41
N LEU A 165 -20.82 -25.93 11.44
CA LEU A 165 -20.15 -27.22 11.64
C LEU A 165 -18.70 -27.02 12.12
N ARG A 166 -17.98 -26.07 11.52
CA ARG A 166 -16.62 -25.70 11.92
C ARG A 166 -16.56 -25.25 13.38
N ARG A 167 -17.54 -24.46 13.86
CA ARG A 167 -17.64 -24.05 15.29
C ARG A 167 -17.89 -25.22 16.23
N GLN A 168 -18.48 -26.30 15.75
CA GLN A 168 -18.67 -27.55 16.50
C GLN A 168 -17.45 -28.47 16.40
N GLY A 169 -16.36 -28.05 15.76
CA GLY A 169 -15.16 -28.86 15.53
C GLY A 169 -15.32 -29.89 14.41
N ILE A 170 -16.34 -29.76 13.56
CA ILE A 170 -16.62 -30.69 12.46
C ILE A 170 -16.10 -30.09 11.15
N ASP A 171 -15.09 -30.75 10.59
CA ASP A 171 -14.50 -30.35 9.32
C ASP A 171 -15.28 -30.90 8.11
N THR A 172 -15.55 -30.01 7.17
CA THR A 172 -16.12 -30.29 5.85
C THR A 172 -15.02 -30.28 4.78
N GLU A 173 -15.35 -30.75 3.57
CA GLU A 173 -14.43 -30.63 2.43
C GLU A 173 -14.09 -29.17 2.12
N ILE A 174 -15.07 -28.27 2.23
CA ILE A 174 -14.88 -26.83 1.99
C ILE A 174 -13.95 -26.22 3.05
N SER A 175 -14.16 -26.55 4.34
CA SER A 175 -13.32 -26.00 5.41
C SER A 175 -11.88 -26.49 5.27
N ARG A 176 -11.66 -27.78 5.02
CA ARG A 176 -10.32 -28.35 4.77
C ARG A 176 -9.65 -27.74 3.53
N PHE A 177 -10.39 -27.56 2.44
CA PHE A 177 -9.88 -26.90 1.24
C PHE A 177 -9.43 -25.46 1.54
N ASN A 178 -10.27 -24.68 2.22
CA ASN A 178 -9.94 -23.30 2.57
C ASN A 178 -8.72 -23.20 3.49
N ASP A 179 -8.59 -24.12 4.44
CA ASP A 179 -7.47 -24.13 5.38
C ASP A 179 -6.16 -24.49 4.66
N ASN A 180 -6.22 -25.43 3.71
CA ASN A 180 -5.08 -25.74 2.83
C ASN A 180 -4.68 -24.53 1.96
N VAL A 181 -5.65 -23.87 1.31
CA VAL A 181 -5.40 -22.66 0.51
C VAL A 181 -4.77 -21.55 1.36
N LYS A 182 -5.30 -21.29 2.57
CA LYS A 182 -4.73 -20.29 3.49
C LYS A 182 -3.29 -20.63 3.88
N GLN A 183 -3.01 -21.91 4.16
CA GLN A 183 -1.66 -22.36 4.48
C GLN A 183 -0.69 -22.15 3.30
N GLN A 184 -1.09 -22.54 2.08
CA GLN A 184 -0.29 -22.37 0.87
C GLN A 184 -0.03 -20.89 0.58
N ASN A 185 -1.07 -20.05 0.61
CA ASN A 185 -0.93 -18.60 0.42
C ASN A 185 0.02 -17.98 1.44
N THR A 186 -0.06 -18.39 2.71
CA THR A 186 0.83 -17.91 3.78
C THR A 186 2.28 -18.29 3.51
N GLN A 187 2.53 -19.54 3.11
CA GLN A 187 3.87 -20.02 2.76
C GLN A 187 4.44 -19.25 1.56
N GLN A 188 3.64 -19.04 0.51
CA GLN A 188 4.04 -18.30 -0.67
C GLN A 188 4.39 -16.84 -0.34
N LEU A 189 3.56 -16.14 0.45
CA LEU A 189 3.84 -14.78 0.89
C LEU A 189 5.12 -14.70 1.73
N HIS A 190 5.35 -15.68 2.60
CA HIS A 190 6.57 -15.74 3.40
C HIS A 190 7.82 -15.94 2.53
N GLN A 191 7.76 -16.86 1.57
CA GLN A 191 8.86 -17.09 0.61
C GLN A 191 9.14 -15.84 -0.24
N GLN A 192 8.10 -15.16 -0.74
CA GLN A 192 8.25 -13.92 -1.49
C GLN A 192 8.91 -12.83 -0.65
N LYS A 193 8.51 -12.69 0.62
CA LYS A 193 9.12 -11.73 1.55
C LYS A 193 10.60 -12.02 1.79
N GLN A 194 10.95 -13.27 2.11
CA GLN A 194 12.34 -13.69 2.30
C GLN A 194 13.20 -13.48 1.04
N GLN A 195 12.65 -13.80 -0.14
CA GLN A 195 13.34 -13.59 -1.41
C GLN A 195 13.59 -12.11 -1.68
N LYS A 196 12.59 -11.25 -1.45
CA LYS A 196 12.73 -9.79 -1.58
C LYS A 196 13.80 -9.26 -0.62
N GLU A 197 13.77 -9.65 0.65
CA GLU A 197 14.78 -9.27 1.64
C GLU A 197 16.18 -9.74 1.23
N SER A 198 16.32 -10.98 0.75
CA SER A 198 17.61 -11.50 0.25
C SER A 198 18.14 -10.70 -0.95
N VAL A 199 17.28 -10.34 -1.90
CA VAL A 199 17.66 -9.54 -3.08
C VAL A 199 18.10 -8.13 -2.66
N LEU A 200 17.35 -7.49 -1.76
CA LEU A 200 17.70 -6.17 -1.24
C LEU A 200 19.04 -6.21 -0.49
N GLN A 201 19.25 -7.20 0.37
CA GLN A 201 20.50 -7.35 1.11
C GLN A 201 21.70 -7.56 0.17
N ARG A 202 21.55 -8.39 -0.88
CA ARG A 202 22.60 -8.55 -1.89
C ARG A 202 22.89 -7.25 -2.63
N GLY A 203 21.87 -6.45 -2.91
CA GLY A 203 22.01 -5.13 -3.53
C GLY A 203 22.83 -4.19 -2.64
N LEU A 204 22.48 -4.08 -1.36
CA LEU A 204 23.20 -3.27 -0.37
C LEU A 204 24.67 -3.72 -0.24
N ASN A 205 24.92 -5.02 -0.09
CA ASN A 205 26.28 -5.54 0.02
C ASN A 205 27.15 -5.20 -1.20
N ARG A 206 26.58 -5.16 -2.42
CA ARG A 206 27.32 -4.75 -3.62
C ARG A 206 27.67 -3.26 -3.61
N VAL A 207 26.78 -2.42 -3.10
CA VAL A 207 27.05 -0.98 -2.95
C VAL A 207 28.20 -0.78 -1.98
N ASP A 208 28.16 -1.44 -0.82
CA ASP A 208 29.21 -1.35 0.20
C ASP A 208 30.56 -1.83 -0.37
N GLN A 209 30.59 -2.98 -1.05
CA GLN A 209 31.81 -3.48 -1.71
C GLN A 209 32.34 -2.52 -2.79
N GLY A 210 31.44 -1.92 -3.57
CA GLY A 210 31.82 -0.92 -4.58
C GLY A 210 32.42 0.33 -3.96
N PHE A 211 31.87 0.79 -2.85
CA PHE A 211 32.38 1.93 -2.08
C PHE A 211 33.75 1.63 -1.47
N ASP A 212 33.92 0.49 -0.83
CA ASP A 212 35.19 0.03 -0.28
C ASP A 212 36.27 -0.05 -1.37
N GLN A 213 35.93 -0.62 -2.53
CA GLN A 213 36.86 -0.72 -3.65
C GLN A 213 37.22 0.66 -4.21
N TRP A 214 36.25 1.58 -4.31
CA TRP A 214 36.50 2.96 -4.72
C TRP A 214 37.45 3.65 -3.73
N GLN A 215 37.23 3.52 -2.42
CA GLN A 215 38.12 4.10 -1.40
C GLN A 215 39.55 3.57 -1.52
N LYS A 216 39.71 2.24 -1.66
CA LYS A 216 41.02 1.60 -1.87
C LYS A 216 41.70 2.11 -3.14
N ASN A 217 40.95 2.32 -4.22
CA ASN A 217 41.48 2.86 -5.47
C ASN A 217 41.93 4.32 -5.32
N GLN A 218 41.19 5.15 -4.57
CA GLN A 218 41.61 6.53 -4.27
C GLN A 218 42.90 6.55 -3.44
N GLU A 219 42.98 5.72 -2.41
CA GLU A 219 44.18 5.61 -1.58
C GLU A 219 45.39 5.10 -2.36
N SER A 220 45.20 4.08 -3.20
CA SER A 220 46.26 3.56 -4.07
C SER A 220 46.76 4.62 -5.05
N LYS A 221 45.86 5.42 -5.64
CA LYS A 221 46.24 6.56 -6.49
C LYS A 221 47.02 7.63 -5.72
N ARG A 222 46.61 7.94 -4.48
CA ARG A 222 47.32 8.90 -3.62
C ARG A 222 48.74 8.42 -3.34
N LEU A 223 48.91 7.17 -2.92
CA LEU A 223 50.22 6.58 -2.61
C LEU A 223 51.13 6.54 -3.85
N GLU A 224 50.58 6.24 -5.03
CA GLU A 224 51.34 6.26 -6.28
C GLU A 224 51.81 7.68 -6.64
N LEU A 225 50.95 8.68 -6.49
CA LEU A 225 51.32 10.09 -6.69
C LEU A 225 52.42 10.54 -5.71
N GLU A 226 52.34 10.13 -4.44
CA GLU A 226 53.37 10.41 -3.43
C GLU A 226 54.72 9.77 -3.81
N ARG A 227 54.73 8.50 -4.20
CA ARG A 227 55.96 7.81 -4.67
C ARG A 227 56.57 8.49 -5.89
N GLN A 228 55.76 8.89 -6.85
CA GLN A 228 56.24 9.61 -8.03
C GLN A 228 56.83 10.98 -7.67
N ALA A 229 56.20 11.70 -6.74
CA ALA A 229 56.73 12.98 -6.26
C ALA A 229 58.06 12.81 -5.51
N GLU A 230 58.19 11.75 -4.72
CA GLU A 230 59.42 11.45 -3.98
C GLU A 230 60.57 11.03 -4.90
N MET A 231 60.31 10.17 -5.90
CA MET A 231 61.31 9.86 -6.93
C MET A 231 61.77 11.10 -7.68
N LYS A 232 60.85 12.01 -8.05
CA LYS A 232 61.22 13.28 -8.69
C LYS A 232 62.11 14.14 -7.78
N ARG A 233 61.77 14.27 -6.49
CA ARG A 233 62.60 14.98 -5.51
C ARG A 233 64.00 14.38 -5.41
N GLN A 234 64.09 13.06 -5.37
CA GLN A 234 65.38 12.36 -5.28
C GLN A 234 66.23 12.60 -6.53
N GLN A 235 65.63 12.50 -7.72
CA GLN A 235 66.31 12.81 -8.99
C GLN A 235 66.81 14.27 -9.04
N GLU A 236 66.01 15.22 -8.57
CA GLU A 236 66.39 16.64 -8.49
C GLU A 236 67.59 16.84 -7.56
N LEU A 237 67.56 16.22 -6.36
CA LEU A 237 68.66 16.28 -5.40
C LEU A 237 69.95 15.67 -5.95
N ASP A 238 69.85 14.53 -6.62
CA ASP A 238 71.02 13.86 -7.21
C ASP A 238 71.60 14.67 -8.37
N LYS A 239 70.75 15.31 -9.19
CA LYS A 239 71.18 16.27 -10.21
C LYS A 239 71.91 17.46 -9.59
N GLN A 240 71.35 18.07 -8.53
CA GLN A 240 72.00 19.18 -7.83
C GLN A 240 73.35 18.77 -7.21
N ARG A 241 73.45 17.56 -6.64
CA ARG A 241 74.71 17.02 -6.12
C ARG A 241 75.75 16.82 -7.21
N ALA A 242 75.35 16.28 -8.35
CA ALA A 242 76.24 16.09 -9.51
C ALA A 242 76.74 17.45 -10.04
N GLU A 243 75.86 18.44 -10.17
CA GLU A 243 76.22 19.81 -10.56
C GLU A 243 77.19 20.45 -9.55
N GLN A 244 76.95 20.30 -8.24
CA GLN A 244 77.87 20.79 -7.21
C GLN A 244 79.23 20.09 -7.25
N ALA A 245 79.27 18.77 -7.50
CA ALA A 245 80.51 18.00 -7.60
C ALA A 245 81.34 18.44 -8.82
N LEU A 246 80.70 18.60 -9.99
CA LEU A 246 81.31 19.18 -11.19
C LEU A 246 81.87 20.59 -10.91
N ARG A 247 81.09 21.45 -10.25
CA ARG A 247 81.50 22.82 -9.90
C ARG A 247 82.71 22.84 -8.96
N LYS A 248 82.76 21.93 -7.97
CA LYS A 248 83.91 21.76 -7.07
C LYS A 248 85.14 21.21 -7.79
N ALA A 249 84.98 20.25 -8.71
CA ALA A 249 86.08 19.70 -9.51
C ALA A 249 86.72 20.77 -10.40
N SER A 250 85.90 21.60 -11.07
CA SER A 250 86.37 22.73 -11.87
C SER A 250 87.11 23.79 -11.03
N GLN A 251 86.65 24.08 -9.81
CA GLN A 251 87.37 24.97 -8.88
C GLN A 251 88.71 24.39 -8.39
N LYS A 252 88.83 23.07 -8.26
CA LYS A 252 90.07 22.39 -7.83
C LYS A 252 91.13 22.38 -8.94
N LEU A 253 90.71 22.17 -10.19
CA LEU A 253 91.58 22.27 -11.38
C LEU A 253 92.10 23.70 -11.59
N GLY A 254 91.28 24.72 -11.29
CA GLY A 254 91.72 26.13 -11.34
C GLY A 254 92.75 26.53 -10.27
N ARG A 255 92.88 25.77 -9.17
CA ARG A 255 93.88 26.02 -8.11
C ARG A 255 95.17 25.21 -8.23
N GLY A 256 95.18 24.15 -9.05
CA GLY A 256 96.38 23.33 -9.32
C GLY A 256 97.30 23.90 -10.42
N GLY A 257 96.90 24.98 -11.10
CA GLY A 257 97.63 25.59 -12.21
C GLY A 257 98.63 26.70 -11.82
N MET A 258 98.88 26.94 -10.54
CA MET A 258 99.92 27.87 -10.08
C MET A 258 100.71 27.28 -8.90
N SER A 259 101.71 26.46 -9.22
CA SER A 259 103.01 26.48 -8.54
C SER A 259 104.01 25.72 -9.39
N LEU A 260 104.83 26.49 -10.11
CA LEU A 260 106.26 26.16 -10.30
C LEU A 260 106.98 26.30 -8.95
#